data_AF-A0A955JCD5-F1
#
_entry.id   AF-A0A955JCD5-F1
#
_cell.length_a   1.000
_cell.length_b   1.000
_cell.length_c   1.000
_cell.angle_alpha   90.00
_cell.angle_beta   90.00
_cell.angle_gamma   90.00
#
_symmetry.space_group_name_H-M   'P 1'
#
loop_
_entity.id
_entity.type
_entity.pdbx_description
1 polymer ?
#
loop_
_entity_poly.entity_id
_entity_poly.type
_entity_poly.pdbx_seq_one_letter_code
_entity_poly.pdbx_strand_id
1 'polypeptide(L)'
;MRRWDDRTDTVAWRFELRVQGESSSRELADWENQLPAEAATCWLFAEESSRLILVDPAEARAQPSGNPRFSCACCGYRTLSAPTHETHEVCAICFWEDDPIQFRDPDHGRGANRTSLREARQSFERIGACEEEMLPHVRKPRPSDERSPS
;
A
#
# COMPACT_ATOMS: atom_id res chain seq x y z
N MET A 1 25.35 20.51 -27.15
CA MET A 1 24.99 21.32 -25.96
C MET A 1 23.53 21.74 -26.12
N ARG A 2 22.66 21.24 -25.24
CA ARG A 2 21.19 21.46 -25.08
C ARG A 2 20.27 21.20 -26.29
N ARG A 3 19.37 20.23 -26.09
CA ARG A 3 18.25 19.78 -26.94
C ARG A 3 16.99 19.79 -26.06
N TRP A 4 15.82 19.56 -26.68
CA TRP A 4 14.42 19.66 -26.21
C TRP A 4 13.79 20.98 -26.71
N ASP A 5 12.66 21.00 -27.43
CA ASP A 5 11.58 20.02 -27.55
C ASP A 5 10.83 20.23 -28.89
N ASP A 6 10.35 19.17 -29.54
CA ASP A 6 9.54 19.23 -30.78
C ASP A 6 8.31 18.30 -30.68
N ARG A 7 7.18 19.00 -30.54
CA ARG A 7 5.78 18.77 -30.90
C ARG A 7 5.30 17.43 -31.49
N THR A 8 4.01 17.23 -31.19
CA THR A 8 2.91 16.59 -31.95
C THR A 8 2.86 15.05 -31.97
N ASP A 9 1.91 14.42 -31.27
CA ASP A 9 0.50 14.20 -31.68
C ASP A 9 0.35 12.90 -32.48
N THR A 10 -0.33 11.89 -31.93
CA THR A 10 -1.26 11.01 -32.69
C THR A 10 -2.01 10.00 -31.80
N VAL A 11 -3.32 10.24 -31.78
CA VAL A 11 -4.51 9.40 -31.53
C VAL A 11 -4.41 7.86 -31.76
N ALA A 12 -5.06 7.15 -30.82
CA ALA A 12 -5.98 6.00 -30.96
C ALA A 12 -5.64 4.77 -31.82
N TRP A 13 -5.67 3.58 -31.19
CA TRP A 13 -6.25 2.36 -31.77
C TRP A 13 -7.01 1.52 -30.72
N ARG A 14 -8.23 1.14 -31.10
CA ARG A 14 -9.19 0.23 -30.45
C ARG A 14 -8.92 -1.19 -30.97
N PHE A 15 -8.94 -2.22 -30.12
CA PHE A 15 -9.06 -3.61 -30.59
C PHE A 15 -10.03 -4.40 -29.69
N GLU A 16 -11.18 -4.75 -30.25
CA GLU A 16 -12.07 -5.81 -29.80
C GLU A 16 -11.45 -7.16 -30.16
N LEU A 17 -11.53 -8.15 -29.28
CA LEU A 17 -11.38 -9.56 -29.67
C LEU A 17 -12.51 -10.40 -29.05
N ARG A 18 -13.35 -10.87 -29.96
CA ARG A 18 -14.44 -11.83 -29.82
C ARG A 18 -13.84 -13.24 -29.71
N VAL A 19 -14.23 -13.98 -28.68
CA VAL A 19 -13.91 -15.41 -28.53
C VAL A 19 -14.75 -16.23 -29.53
N GLN A 20 -14.09 -17.03 -30.36
CA GLN A 20 -14.66 -18.21 -31.00
C GLN A 20 -13.75 -19.40 -30.70
N GLY A 21 -14.35 -20.56 -30.44
CA GLY A 21 -13.76 -21.69 -29.74
C GLY A 21 -13.08 -22.77 -30.60
N GLU A 22 -12.94 -23.91 -29.93
CA GLU A 22 -12.78 -25.30 -30.41
C GLU A 22 -11.40 -25.98 -30.37
N SER A 23 -11.37 -27.04 -29.53
CA SER A 23 -10.67 -28.33 -29.72
C SER A 23 -9.13 -28.30 -29.67
N SER A 24 -8.40 -29.33 -29.22
CA SER A 24 -8.66 -30.76 -29.21
C SER A 24 -7.73 -31.43 -28.19
N SER A 25 -8.29 -32.42 -27.49
CA SER A 25 -7.58 -33.37 -26.63
C SER A 25 -6.71 -34.30 -27.48
N ARG A 26 -5.38 -34.18 -27.38
CA ARG A 26 -4.37 -35.26 -27.53
C ARG A 26 -2.98 -34.66 -27.62
N GLU A 27 -2.23 -34.74 -26.52
CA GLU A 27 -0.82 -35.15 -26.44
C GLU A 27 -0.32 -34.91 -25.00
N LEU A 28 -1.02 -35.50 -24.03
CA LEU A 28 -0.69 -35.46 -22.59
C LEU A 28 0.01 -36.75 -22.14
N ALA A 29 1.07 -37.18 -22.83
CA ALA A 29 1.91 -38.28 -22.34
C ALA A 29 3.26 -38.32 -23.04
N ASP A 30 4.22 -37.46 -22.64
CA ASP A 30 5.65 -37.84 -22.69
C ASP A 30 6.63 -36.90 -21.95
N TRP A 31 6.19 -36.10 -20.96
CA TRP A 31 7.07 -35.14 -20.28
C TRP A 31 7.50 -35.57 -18.85
N GLU A 32 6.87 -36.60 -18.26
CA GLU A 32 7.05 -36.95 -16.85
C GLU A 32 8.38 -37.66 -16.51
N ASN A 33 9.28 -37.90 -17.48
CA ASN A 33 10.51 -38.66 -17.24
C ASN A 33 11.83 -37.90 -17.45
N GLN A 34 11.80 -36.56 -17.54
CA GLN A 34 13.00 -35.75 -17.81
C GLN A 34 13.14 -34.52 -16.90
N LEU A 35 12.71 -34.59 -15.64
CA LEU A 35 13.04 -33.57 -14.64
C LEU A 35 14.15 -34.05 -13.69
N PRO A 36 15.26 -33.30 -13.53
CA PRO A 36 16.30 -33.61 -12.55
C PRO A 36 15.77 -33.46 -11.12
N ALA A 37 16.36 -34.22 -10.18
CA ALA A 37 15.88 -34.49 -8.82
C ALA A 37 15.79 -33.28 -7.86
N GLU A 38 15.94 -32.05 -8.36
CA GLU A 38 15.87 -30.81 -7.58
C GLU A 38 14.53 -30.06 -7.72
N ALA A 39 13.58 -30.56 -8.51
CA ALA A 39 12.26 -29.96 -8.73
C ALA A 39 11.17 -30.38 -7.70
N ALA A 40 11.55 -30.80 -6.49
CA ALA A 40 10.61 -31.33 -5.51
C ALA A 40 9.96 -30.29 -4.58
N THR A 41 10.10 -28.98 -4.83
CA THR A 41 9.50 -28.00 -3.90
C THR A 41 8.86 -26.85 -4.66
N CYS A 42 7.57 -26.99 -4.98
CA CYS A 42 6.59 -25.89 -5.12
C CYS A 42 5.25 -26.46 -5.58
N TRP A 43 4.37 -26.88 -4.66
CA TRP A 43 3.00 -27.26 -5.01
C TRP A 43 1.92 -26.89 -3.99
N LEU A 44 2.17 -25.96 -3.07
CA LEU A 44 1.10 -25.49 -2.20
C LEU A 44 1.08 -23.96 -2.10
N PHE A 45 0.14 -23.42 -2.86
CA PHE A 45 -0.58 -22.15 -2.72
C PHE A 45 -0.14 -20.97 -3.61
N ALA A 46 -0.61 -21.01 -4.87
CA ALA A 46 -1.35 -19.89 -5.45
C ALA A 46 -2.59 -19.60 -4.56
N GLU A 47 -3.10 -18.38 -4.37
CA GLU A 47 -3.90 -17.52 -5.27
C GLU A 47 -4.11 -16.22 -4.45
N GLU A 48 -4.06 -14.96 -4.90
CA GLU A 48 -4.49 -14.29 -6.13
C GLU A 48 -3.61 -13.04 -6.37
N SER A 49 -2.98 -12.94 -7.54
CA SER A 49 -3.02 -11.75 -8.42
C SER A 49 -2.06 -12.02 -9.58
N SER A 50 -2.62 -12.38 -10.73
CA SER A 50 -1.93 -12.86 -11.92
C SER A 50 -1.18 -11.76 -12.68
N ARG A 51 -0.21 -11.11 -12.03
CA ARG A 51 0.75 -10.24 -12.70
C ARG A 51 2.17 -10.69 -12.35
N LEU A 52 2.72 -11.56 -13.19
CA LEU A 52 4.16 -11.79 -13.23
C LEU A 52 4.80 -10.52 -13.80
N ILE A 53 5.27 -9.64 -12.93
CA ILE A 53 6.21 -8.59 -13.33
C ILE A 53 7.59 -9.24 -13.32
N LEU A 54 8.19 -9.40 -14.50
CA LEU A 54 9.61 -9.72 -14.61
C LEU A 54 10.37 -8.49 -14.10
N VAL A 55 10.71 -8.50 -12.80
CA VAL A 55 11.65 -7.54 -12.22
C VAL A 55 13.07 -8.02 -12.49
N ASP A 56 13.95 -7.10 -12.89
CA ASP A 56 15.37 -7.40 -13.07
C ASP A 56 15.94 -7.91 -11.72
N PRO A 57 16.73 -9.01 -11.69
CA PRO A 57 17.40 -9.47 -10.46
C PRO A 57 18.23 -8.38 -9.75
N ALA A 58 18.69 -7.36 -10.47
CA ALA A 58 19.35 -6.18 -9.91
C ALA A 58 18.38 -5.22 -9.20
N GLU A 59 17.13 -5.10 -9.65
CA GLU A 59 16.06 -4.30 -9.03
C GLU A 59 15.49 -4.99 -7.77
N ALA A 60 15.52 -6.33 -7.73
CA ALA A 60 15.08 -7.11 -6.57
C ALA A 60 15.91 -6.88 -5.29
N ARG A 61 17.10 -6.26 -5.39
CA ARG A 61 17.97 -5.93 -4.25
C ARG A 61 17.60 -4.60 -3.57
N ALA A 62 16.68 -3.83 -4.15
CA ALA A 62 16.16 -2.59 -3.59
C ALA A 62 14.80 -2.79 -2.89
N GLN A 63 14.56 -3.96 -2.29
CA GLN A 63 13.38 -4.13 -1.45
C GLN A 63 13.58 -3.30 -0.17
N PRO A 64 12.66 -2.38 0.17
CA PRO A 64 12.71 -1.71 1.46
C PRO A 64 12.64 -2.80 2.53
N SER A 65 13.69 -2.91 3.34
CA SER A 65 13.88 -3.94 4.36
C SER A 65 12.95 -3.80 5.57
N GLY A 66 11.82 -3.12 5.40
CA GLY A 66 10.81 -2.92 6.43
C GLY A 66 9.42 -3.29 5.90
N ASN A 67 8.59 -3.84 6.77
CA ASN A 67 7.17 -4.03 6.46
C ASN A 67 6.55 -2.71 6.00
N PRO A 68 5.67 -2.74 4.98
CA PRO A 68 5.01 -1.54 4.50
C PRO A 68 4.27 -0.85 5.64
N ARG A 69 4.44 0.46 5.76
CA ARG A 69 3.69 1.30 6.70
C ARG A 69 2.53 1.99 6.01
N PHE A 70 1.48 2.26 6.76
CA PHE A 70 0.24 2.86 6.26
C PHE A 70 -0.08 4.17 6.98
N SER A 71 -0.79 5.03 6.28
CA SER A 71 -1.02 6.43 6.68
C SER A 71 -1.94 6.51 7.88
N CYS A 72 -1.55 7.26 8.91
CA CYS A 72 -2.45 7.63 10.00
C CYS A 72 -3.52 8.60 9.50
N ALA A 73 -4.80 8.33 9.79
CA ALA A 73 -5.91 9.16 9.33
C ALA A 73 -5.91 10.60 9.88
N CYS A 74 -5.23 10.84 11.01
CA CYS A 74 -5.09 12.15 11.63
C CYS A 74 -3.98 12.99 10.97
N CYS A 75 -2.77 12.46 10.87
CA CYS A 75 -1.60 13.25 10.45
C CYS A 75 -1.10 12.96 9.03
N GLY A 76 -1.54 11.85 8.42
CA GLY A 76 -1.11 11.40 7.09
C GLY A 76 0.25 10.71 7.06
N TYR A 77 0.99 10.62 8.17
CA TYR A 77 2.27 9.92 8.20
C TYR A 77 2.11 8.41 8.22
N ARG A 78 2.98 7.71 7.48
CA ARG A 78 2.99 6.25 7.37
C ARG A 78 3.58 5.62 8.64
N THR A 79 2.73 5.36 9.62
CA THR A 79 3.11 4.83 10.94
C THR A 79 2.40 3.54 11.29
N LEU A 80 1.30 3.21 10.63
CA LEU A 80 0.48 2.03 10.93
C LEU A 80 1.02 0.78 10.25
N SER A 81 0.71 -0.40 10.78
CA SER A 81 1.13 -1.70 10.25
C SER A 81 0.17 -2.30 9.21
N ALA A 82 -1.07 -1.82 9.13
CA ALA A 82 -2.06 -2.26 8.15
C ALA A 82 -2.87 -1.09 7.54
N PRO A 83 -3.43 -1.23 6.32
CA PRO A 83 -4.19 -0.19 5.63
C PRO A 83 -5.66 -0.07 6.08
N THR A 84 -6.12 -0.97 6.96
CA THR A 84 -7.56 -1.18 7.21
C THR A 84 -8.20 -0.12 8.10
N HIS A 85 -7.40 0.73 8.76
CA HIS A 85 -7.88 1.66 9.79
C HIS A 85 -8.62 0.97 10.96
N GLU A 86 -8.23 -0.27 11.23
CA GLU A 86 -8.76 -1.15 12.28
C GLU A 86 -7.61 -1.69 13.15
N THR A 87 -6.45 -1.03 13.11
CA THR A 87 -5.25 -1.55 13.78
C THR A 87 -5.27 -1.29 15.28
N HIS A 88 -6.04 -0.30 15.75
CA HIS A 88 -5.99 0.20 17.12
C HIS A 88 -4.56 0.64 17.53
N GLU A 89 -3.68 0.88 16.56
CA GLU A 89 -2.33 1.35 16.82
C GLU A 89 -2.33 2.84 17.09
N VAL A 90 -1.48 3.27 18.04
CA VAL A 90 -1.26 4.68 18.32
C VAL A 90 -0.15 5.21 17.41
N CYS A 91 -0.48 6.23 16.62
CA CYS A 91 0.48 6.91 15.76
C CYS A 91 1.59 7.55 16.59
N ALA A 92 2.84 7.11 16.41
CA ALA A 92 3.97 7.68 17.14
C ALA A 92 4.22 9.18 16.86
N ILE A 93 3.67 9.74 15.77
CA ILE A 93 3.89 11.14 15.37
C ILE A 93 2.86 12.09 15.96
N CYS A 94 1.57 11.76 15.89
CA CYS A 94 0.51 12.65 16.38
C CYS A 94 -0.22 12.12 17.61
N PHE A 95 0.05 10.87 18.02
CA PHE A 95 -0.59 10.18 19.14
C PHE A 95 -2.09 9.88 18.98
N TRP A 96 -2.60 9.90 17.74
CA TRP A 96 -3.94 9.42 17.43
C TRP A 96 -4.00 7.89 17.44
N GLU A 97 -4.99 7.30 18.11
CA GLU A 97 -5.29 5.86 18.02
C GLU A 97 -6.16 5.56 16.79
N ASP A 98 -5.74 4.58 16.00
CA ASP A 98 -6.44 4.14 14.79
C ASP A 98 -7.77 3.44 15.11
N ASP A 99 -8.82 4.25 15.26
CA ASP A 99 -10.17 3.82 15.60
C ASP A 99 -11.09 3.77 14.37
N PRO A 100 -11.70 2.62 14.06
CA PRO A 100 -12.52 2.45 12.85
C PRO A 100 -13.86 3.18 12.91
N ILE A 101 -14.39 3.48 14.10
CA ILE A 101 -15.64 4.23 14.25
C ILE A 101 -15.38 5.69 13.90
N GLN A 102 -14.36 6.30 14.51
CA GLN A 102 -13.94 7.68 14.27
C GLN A 102 -13.32 7.88 12.87
N PHE A 103 -12.79 6.81 12.26
CA PHE A 103 -12.40 6.84 10.84
C PHE A 103 -13.62 6.94 9.91
N ARG A 104 -14.67 6.15 10.17
CA ARG A 104 -15.91 6.14 9.36
C ARG A 104 -16.79 7.37 9.60
N ASP A 105 -16.80 7.88 10.83
CA ASP A 105 -17.50 9.10 11.23
C ASP A 105 -16.49 10.11 11.82
N PRO A 106 -15.88 10.97 10.97
CA PRO A 106 -14.83 11.89 11.40
C PRO A 106 -15.26 12.97 12.40
N ASP A 107 -16.57 13.14 12.59
CA ASP A 107 -17.17 14.07 13.55
C ASP A 107 -17.56 13.37 14.88
N HIS A 108 -17.29 12.05 14.99
CA HIS A 108 -17.51 11.26 16.19
C HIS A 108 -16.52 11.62 17.30
N GLY A 109 -16.90 12.55 18.16
CA GLY A 109 -16.07 13.06 19.27
C GLY A 109 -16.12 12.23 20.56
N ARG A 110 -16.38 10.91 20.49
CA ARG A 110 -16.37 10.02 21.66
C ARG A 110 -15.93 8.61 21.25
N GLY A 111 -14.83 8.08 21.77
CA GLY A 111 -14.38 6.74 21.42
C GLY A 111 -13.05 6.43 22.07
N ALA A 112 -12.16 5.75 21.33
CA ALA A 112 -10.77 5.60 21.73
C ALA A 112 -10.08 6.96 21.91
N ASN A 113 -10.36 7.92 21.02
CA ASN A 113 -9.89 9.29 21.13
C ASN A 113 -10.98 10.19 21.72
N ARG A 114 -10.59 11.20 22.52
CA ARG A 114 -11.54 12.11 23.17
C ARG A 114 -12.08 13.14 22.19
N THR A 115 -11.25 13.59 21.26
CA THR A 115 -11.64 14.49 20.19
C THR A 115 -12.05 13.71 18.93
N SER A 116 -12.80 14.36 18.04
CA SER A 116 -13.14 13.81 16.72
C SER A 116 -11.94 13.79 15.78
N LEU A 117 -11.96 12.96 14.74
CA LEU A 117 -10.86 12.90 13.77
C LEU A 117 -10.66 14.25 13.05
N ARG A 118 -11.74 15.00 12.81
CA ARG A 118 -11.67 16.34 12.21
C ARG A 118 -10.93 17.33 13.12
N GLU A 119 -11.27 17.35 14.40
CA GLU A 119 -10.60 18.20 15.38
C GLU A 119 -9.13 17.79 15.57
N ALA A 120 -8.84 16.49 15.61
CA ALA A 120 -7.48 15.98 15.71
C ALA A 120 -6.61 16.39 14.51
N ARG A 121 -7.15 16.37 13.29
CA ARG A 121 -6.45 16.89 12.09
C ARG A 121 -6.08 18.36 12.25
N GLN A 122 -7.04 19.19 12.68
CA GLN A 122 -6.81 20.62 12.90
C GLN A 122 -5.79 20.87 14.02
N SER A 123 -5.88 20.08 15.09
CA SER A 123 -4.92 20.13 16.20
C SER A 123 -3.52 19.76 15.72
N PHE A 124 -3.38 18.69 14.92
CA PHE A 124 -2.09 18.28 14.39
C PHE A 124 -1.44 19.37 13.54
N GLU A 125 -2.19 20.02 12.65
CA GLU A 125 -1.67 21.14 11.84
C GLU A 125 -1.24 22.33 12.71
N ARG A 126 -1.88 22.55 13.86
CA ARG A 126 -1.59 23.68 14.77
C ARG A 126 -0.44 23.40 15.72
N ILE A 127 -0.39 22.21 16.33
CA ILE A 127 0.51 21.90 17.46
C ILE A 127 1.36 20.63 17.25
N GLY A 128 1.13 19.85 16.18
CA GLY A 128 1.86 18.62 15.92
C GLY A 128 1.40 17.41 16.74
N ALA A 129 0.24 17.49 17.40
CA ALA A 129 -0.39 16.40 18.15
C ALA A 129 -1.90 16.37 17.88
N CYS A 130 -2.54 15.22 18.08
CA CYS A 130 -4.00 15.08 17.94
C CYS A 130 -4.76 15.90 18.99
N GLU A 131 -4.21 16.05 20.19
CA GLU A 131 -4.76 16.82 21.31
C GLU A 131 -3.59 17.48 22.07
N GLU A 132 -3.85 18.57 22.78
CA GLU A 132 -2.81 19.35 23.48
C GLU A 132 -2.18 18.54 24.61
N GLU A 133 -2.98 17.75 25.32
CA GLU A 133 -2.55 16.86 26.38
C GLU A 133 -1.62 15.75 25.89
N MET A 134 -1.62 15.45 24.58
CA MET A 134 -0.80 14.37 24.00
C MET A 134 0.59 14.84 23.55
N LEU A 135 0.88 16.14 23.63
CA LEU A 135 2.20 16.71 23.32
C LEU A 135 3.39 16.03 24.01
N PRO A 136 3.30 15.57 25.28
CA PRO A 136 4.42 14.86 25.92
C PRO A 136 4.71 13.48 25.31
N HIS A 137 3.80 12.93 24.52
CA HIS A 137 3.87 11.56 23.99
C HIS A 137 4.18 11.49 22.49
N VAL A 138 4.18 12.62 21.78
CA VAL A 138 4.49 12.66 20.35
C VAL A 138 5.99 12.55 20.07
N ARG A 139 6.31 11.95 18.93
CA ARG A 139 7.65 11.97 18.33
C ARG A 139 7.64 12.89 17.10
N LYS A 140 8.62 13.80 17.02
CA LYS A 140 8.80 14.64 15.82
C LYS A 140 9.05 13.78 14.56
N PRO A 141 8.44 14.12 13.41
CA PRO A 141 8.76 13.47 12.13
C PRO A 141 10.25 13.54 11.80
N ARG A 142 10.80 12.45 11.26
CA ARG A 142 12.16 12.36 10.72
C ARG A 142 12.12 12.51 9.20
N PRO A 143 13.24 12.82 8.54
CA PRO A 143 13.30 12.88 7.07
C PRO A 143 12.88 11.59 6.36
N SER A 144 13.03 10.44 7.02
CA SER A 144 12.60 9.14 6.51
C SER A 144 11.11 8.85 6.67
N ASP A 145 10.37 9.66 7.44
CA ASP A 145 8.95 9.43 7.66
C ASP A 145 8.17 10.02 6.49
N GLU A 146 7.52 9.15 5.72
CA GLU A 146 6.69 9.53 4.58
C GLU A 146 5.30 10.01 5.03
N ARG A 147 4.80 11.07 4.38
CA ARG A 147 3.46 11.63 4.62
C ARG A 147 2.64 11.61 3.34
N SER A 148 1.46 11.02 3.41
CA SER A 148 0.42 11.14 2.40
C SER A 148 -0.71 11.99 3.01
N PRO A 149 -0.84 13.28 2.64
CA PRO A 149 -1.87 14.15 3.19
C PRO A 149 -3.26 13.51 3.03
N SER A 150 -4.03 13.53 4.12
CA SER A 150 -5.39 13.00 4.23
C SER A 150 -6.46 14.03 3.90
#